data_AF-A0A2W4MMI2-F1
#
_entry.id   AF-A0A2W4MMI2-F1
#
_cell.length_a   1.000
_cell.length_b   1.000
_cell.length_c   1.000
_cell.angle_alpha   90.00
_cell.angle_beta   90.00
_cell.angle_gamma   90.00
#
_symmetry.space_group_name_H-M   'P 1'
#
loop_
_entity.id
_entity.type
_entity.pdbx_description
1 polymer ?
#
loop_
_entity_poly.entity_id
_entity_poly.type
_entity_poly.pdbx_seq_one_letter_code
_entity_poly.pdbx_strand_id
1 'polypeptide(L)'
;MDAADVARAKLCPHCGHLQLRYRVALDLDVVLDQCGHCNSFWLDRGEWAVLRQHGLHTQLHKITGAAWQRALRRAASERAWEAIYTAKFGAENYAEARRVLLEPCAHPARQMLPAYLARDDRPDP
;
A
#
# COMPACT_ATOMS: atom_id res chain seq x y z
N MET A 1 18.82 -7.04 17.70
CA MET A 1 17.65 -6.90 16.80
C MET A 1 17.32 -8.30 16.35
N ASP A 2 16.38 -8.96 17.02
CA ASP A 2 16.11 -10.37 16.78
C ASP A 2 15.22 -10.51 15.54
N ALA A 3 15.82 -11.07 14.49
CA ALA A 3 15.20 -11.42 13.22
C ALA A 3 14.26 -12.64 13.32
N ALA A 4 13.53 -12.79 14.43
CA ALA A 4 12.83 -14.02 14.78
C ALA A 4 11.31 -13.88 14.91
N ASP A 5 10.72 -12.68 14.82
CA ASP A 5 9.25 -12.53 14.83
C ASP A 5 8.62 -12.73 13.45
N VAL A 6 9.13 -13.74 12.74
CA VAL A 6 8.57 -14.26 11.50
C VAL A 6 7.22 -14.92 11.81
N ALA A 7 6.14 -14.22 11.45
CA ALA A 7 4.86 -14.77 10.99
C ALA A 7 4.20 -15.90 11.80
N ARG A 8 4.41 -16.01 13.11
CA ARG A 8 3.55 -16.87 13.93
C ARG A 8 2.21 -16.19 14.17
N ALA A 9 1.14 -16.94 13.96
CA ALA A 9 -0.19 -16.51 14.31
C ALA A 9 -0.25 -16.36 15.84
N LYS A 10 -0.41 -15.12 16.31
CA LYS A 10 -0.48 -14.80 17.74
C LYS A 10 -1.91 -15.03 18.25
N LEU A 11 -2.05 -15.59 19.45
CA LEU A 11 -3.33 -15.70 20.15
C LEU A 11 -3.51 -14.47 21.05
N CYS A 12 -4.74 -13.99 21.17
CA CYS A 12 -5.09 -12.89 22.03
C CYS A 12 -4.98 -13.31 23.49
N PRO A 13 -4.12 -12.67 24.30
CA PRO A 13 -4.00 -12.98 25.74
C PRO A 13 -5.30 -12.79 26.53
N HIS A 14 -6.22 -11.96 26.04
CA HIS A 14 -7.48 -11.67 26.72
C HIS A 14 -8.57 -12.75 26.49
N CYS A 15 -8.63 -13.36 25.31
CA CYS A 15 -9.76 -14.25 24.94
C CYS A 15 -9.36 -15.49 24.13
N GLY A 16 -8.07 -15.74 23.92
CA GLY A 16 -7.55 -16.92 23.22
C GLY A 16 -7.77 -16.96 21.70
N HIS A 17 -8.45 -15.99 21.10
CA HIS A 17 -8.70 -15.96 19.65
C HIS A 17 -7.48 -15.47 18.86
N LEU A 18 -7.38 -15.87 17.59
CA LEU A 18 -6.33 -15.39 16.69
C LEU A 18 -6.35 -13.86 16.54
N GLN A 19 -5.16 -13.27 16.56
CA GLN A 19 -4.95 -11.87 16.24
C GLN A 19 -4.75 -11.69 14.74
N LEU A 20 -5.35 -10.62 14.21
CA LEU A 20 -5.17 -10.15 12.85
C LEU A 20 -4.07 -9.10 12.82
N ARG A 21 -3.20 -9.19 11.82
CA ARG A 21 -2.03 -8.32 11.67
C ARG A 21 -2.35 -7.20 10.67
N TYR A 22 -2.16 -5.94 11.08
CA TYR A 22 -2.42 -4.78 10.25
C TYR A 22 -1.15 -3.96 10.06
N ARG A 23 -0.73 -3.81 8.81
CA ARG A 23 0.38 -2.91 8.49
C ARG A 23 -0.05 -1.47 8.77
N VAL A 24 0.79 -0.74 9.50
CA VAL A 24 0.51 0.64 9.90
C VAL A 24 0.79 1.61 8.75
N ALA A 25 1.96 1.50 8.13
CA ALA A 25 2.38 2.32 7.00
C ALA A 25 3.33 1.53 6.08
N LEU A 26 3.57 2.02 4.86
CA LEU A 26 4.53 1.39 3.96
C LEU A 26 5.98 1.56 4.42
N ASP A 27 6.31 2.71 5.00
CA ASP A 27 7.67 3.09 5.37
C ASP A 27 7.99 2.86 6.87
N LEU A 28 7.09 2.18 7.59
CA LEU A 28 7.28 1.82 8.99
C LEU A 28 7.25 0.31 9.14
N ASP A 29 8.24 -0.21 9.86
CA ASP A 29 8.28 -1.61 10.30
C ASP A 29 7.53 -1.76 11.63
N VAL A 30 6.22 -1.45 11.59
CA VAL A 30 5.31 -1.55 12.73
C VAL A 30 4.05 -2.27 12.28
N VAL A 31 3.63 -3.26 13.07
CA VAL A 31 2.41 -4.03 12.83
C VAL A 31 1.49 -3.87 14.03
N LEU A 32 0.25 -3.48 13.77
CA LEU A 32 -0.77 -3.45 14.79
C LEU A 32 -1.49 -4.80 14.80
N ASP A 33 -1.39 -5.53 15.91
CA ASP A 33 -2.12 -6.78 16.09
C ASP A 33 -3.46 -6.47 16.78
N GLN A 34 -4.58 -6.90 16.18
CA GLN A 34 -5.93 -6.72 16.75
C GLN A 34 -6.64 -8.06 16.87
N CYS A 35 -7.24 -8.33 18.02
CA CYS A 35 -8.16 -9.46 18.15
C CYS A 35 -9.50 -9.14 17.47
N GLY A 36 -9.88 -9.91 16.45
CA GLY A 36 -11.18 -9.76 15.77
C GLY A 36 -12.40 -10.16 16.61
N HIS A 37 -12.19 -10.77 17.79
CA HIS A 37 -13.27 -11.19 18.69
C HIS A 37 -13.54 -10.15 19.79
N CYS A 38 -12.52 -9.78 20.57
CA CYS A 38 -12.66 -8.85 21.70
C CYS A 38 -12.18 -7.42 21.40
N ASN A 39 -11.75 -7.14 20.15
CA ASN A 39 -11.28 -5.83 19.68
C ASN A 39 -10.08 -5.23 20.43
N SER A 40 -9.39 -6.01 21.26
CA SER A 40 -8.16 -5.57 21.94
C SER A 40 -7.00 -5.42 20.95
N PHE A 41 -6.23 -4.34 21.11
CA PHE A 41 -5.02 -4.05 20.35
C PHE A 41 -3.77 -4.51 21.11
N TRP A 42 -2.79 -5.00 20.37
CA TRP A 42 -1.53 -5.51 20.89
C TRP A 42 -0.38 -4.94 20.06
N LEU A 43 0.69 -4.57 20.75
CA LEU A 43 1.87 -3.93 20.22
C LEU A 43 3.08 -4.55 20.91
N ASP A 44 4.14 -4.77 20.15
CA ASP A 44 5.41 -5.25 20.66
C ASP A 44 6.20 -4.08 21.30
N ARG A 45 7.27 -4.41 22.03
CA ARG A 45 8.06 -3.42 22.76
C ARG A 45 8.62 -2.37 21.79
N GLY A 46 8.30 -1.09 22.03
CA GLY A 46 8.81 0.04 21.25
C GLY A 46 7.89 0.51 20.13
N GLU A 47 6.97 -0.33 19.65
CA GLU A 47 6.05 0.05 18.56
C GLU A 47 5.13 1.22 18.94
N TRP A 48 4.69 1.28 20.20
CA TRP A 48 3.91 2.41 20.70
C TRP A 48 4.64 3.76 20.58
N ALA A 49 5.95 3.77 20.84
CA ALA A 49 6.74 5.00 20.72
C ALA A 49 6.82 5.47 19.27
N VAL A 50 6.99 4.53 18.33
CA VAL A 50 6.97 4.82 16.88
C VAL A 50 5.60 5.37 16.47
N LEU A 51 4.50 4.73 16.88
CA LEU A 51 3.15 5.23 16.60
C LEU A 51 2.91 6.64 17.16
N ARG A 52 3.49 6.96 18.32
CA ARG A 52 3.42 8.30 18.89
C ARG A 52 4.21 9.33 18.09
N GLN A 53 5.45 8.99 17.73
CA GLN A 53 6.32 9.85 16.94
C GLN A 53 5.70 10.23 15.59
N HIS A 54 4.95 9.33 14.98
CA HIS A 54 4.26 9.55 13.71
C HIS A 54 2.80 10.05 13.85
N GLY A 55 2.32 10.30 15.07
CA GLY A 55 0.94 10.77 15.31
C GLY A 55 -0.15 9.72 15.02
N LEU A 56 0.22 8.46 14.83
CA LEU A 56 -0.68 7.36 14.45
C LEU A 56 -1.36 6.68 15.66
N HIS A 57 -0.81 6.86 16.87
CA HIS A 57 -1.35 6.31 18.12
C HIS A 57 -2.81 6.69 18.42
N THR A 58 -3.30 7.81 17.88
CA THR A 58 -4.70 8.27 18.04
C THR A 58 -5.65 7.65 17.00
N GLN A 59 -5.13 6.88 16.04
CA GLN A 59 -5.85 6.41 14.86
C GLN A 59 -5.90 4.88 14.74
N LEU A 60 -5.65 4.13 15.83
CA LEU A 60 -5.61 2.65 15.80
C LEU A 60 -6.85 2.03 15.14
N HIS A 61 -8.04 2.55 15.44
CA HIS A 61 -9.30 2.12 14.83
C HIS A 61 -9.38 2.35 13.31
N LYS A 62 -8.68 3.37 12.78
CA LYS A 62 -8.62 3.63 11.34
C LYS A 62 -7.64 2.69 10.66
N ILE A 63 -6.50 2.42 11.32
CA ILE A 63 -5.45 1.54 10.80
C ILE A 63 -6.00 0.15 10.48
N THR A 64 -6.84 -0.40 11.36
CA THR A 64 -7.46 -1.72 11.12
C THR A 64 -8.65 -1.68 10.15
N GLY A 65 -9.09 -0.48 9.78
CA GLY A 65 -10.18 -0.26 8.85
C GLY A 65 -9.84 -0.68 7.41
N ALA A 66 -10.83 -1.22 6.71
CA ALA A 66 -10.65 -1.70 5.34
C ALA A 66 -10.23 -0.59 4.36
N ALA A 67 -10.67 0.64 4.57
CA ALA A 67 -10.28 1.78 3.73
C ALA A 67 -8.78 2.08 3.81
N TRP A 68 -8.23 2.11 5.03
CA TRP A 68 -6.80 2.30 5.27
C TRP A 68 -5.97 1.18 4.64
N GLN A 69 -6.34 -0.07 4.92
CA GLN A 69 -5.63 -1.23 4.39
C GLN A 69 -5.71 -1.32 2.85
N ARG A 70 -6.83 -0.92 2.23
CA ARG A 70 -6.91 -0.78 0.76
C ARG A 70 -6.00 0.31 0.22
N ALA A 71 -5.90 1.45 0.91
CA ALA A 71 -5.00 2.52 0.51
C ALA A 71 -3.53 2.08 0.55
N LEU A 72 -3.12 1.41 1.63
CA LEU A 72 -1.76 0.85 1.73
C LEU A 72 -1.48 -0.19 0.64
N ARG A 73 -2.41 -1.12 0.37
CA ARG A 73 -2.23 -2.10 -0.71
C ARG A 73 -2.09 -1.45 -2.08
N ARG A 74 -2.88 -0.41 -2.38
CA ARG A 74 -2.77 0.34 -3.65
C ARG A 74 -1.41 1.01 -3.78
N ALA A 75 -1.00 1.74 -2.75
CA ALA A 75 0.30 2.42 -2.74
C ALA A 75 1.48 1.42 -2.81
N ALA A 76 1.37 0.26 -2.17
CA ALA A 76 2.38 -0.80 -2.28
C ALA A 76 2.48 -1.36 -3.70
N SER A 77 1.33 -1.64 -4.33
CA SER A 77 1.29 -2.10 -5.72
C SER A 77 1.85 -1.06 -6.68
N GLU A 78 1.50 0.22 -6.50
CA GLU A 78 2.03 1.32 -7.32
C GLU A 78 3.56 1.41 -7.25
N ARG A 79 4.14 1.39 -6.04
CA ARG A 79 5.60 1.39 -5.85
C ARG A 79 6.26 0.16 -6.47
N ALA A 80 5.64 -1.02 -6.34
CA ALA A 80 6.16 -2.25 -6.92
C ALA A 80 6.13 -2.19 -8.46
N TRP A 81 5.04 -1.71 -9.06
CA TRP A 81 4.93 -1.53 -10.50
C TRP A 81 5.91 -0.50 -11.04
N GLU A 82 6.06 0.63 -10.35
CA GLU A 82 7.05 1.65 -10.69
C GLU A 82 8.47 1.07 -10.70
N ALA A 83 8.84 0.31 -9.67
CA ALA A 83 10.14 -0.36 -9.63
C ALA A 83 10.33 -1.34 -10.80
N ILE A 84 9.31 -2.17 -11.09
CA ILE A 84 9.34 -3.14 -12.20
C ILE A 84 9.50 -2.44 -13.55
N TYR A 85 8.71 -1.40 -13.82
CA TYR A 85 8.73 -0.73 -15.11
C TYR A 85 9.95 0.17 -15.28
N THR A 86 10.41 0.83 -14.22
CA THR A 86 11.68 1.55 -14.23
C THR A 86 12.85 0.61 -14.55
N ALA A 87 12.86 -0.58 -13.95
CA ALA A 87 13.89 -1.58 -14.24
C ALA A 87 13.81 -2.13 -15.68
N LYS A 88 12.60 -2.26 -16.25
CA LYS A 88 12.40 -2.79 -17.61
C LYS A 88 12.66 -1.77 -18.72
N PHE A 89 12.22 -0.53 -18.55
CA PHE A 89 12.26 0.49 -19.60
C PHE A 89 13.39 1.49 -19.42
N GLY A 90 13.99 1.57 -18.23
CA GLY A 90 14.83 2.68 -17.82
C GLY A 90 13.98 3.84 -17.27
N ALA A 91 14.58 4.66 -16.41
CA ALA A 91 13.89 5.74 -15.72
C ALA A 91 13.29 6.78 -16.69
N GLU A 92 14.02 7.15 -17.74
CA GLU A 92 13.58 8.14 -18.72
C GLU A 92 12.37 7.65 -19.52
N ASN A 93 12.46 6.46 -20.12
CA ASN A 93 11.36 5.90 -20.91
C ASN A 93 10.13 5.61 -20.04
N TYR A 94 10.32 5.18 -18.79
CA TYR A 94 9.19 4.99 -17.87
C TYR A 94 8.53 6.33 -17.52
N ALA A 95 9.30 7.38 -17.25
CA ALA A 95 8.77 8.71 -17.02
C ALA A 95 7.98 9.24 -18.22
N GLU A 96 8.50 9.04 -19.43
CA GLU A 96 7.81 9.42 -20.66
C GLU A 96 6.52 8.61 -20.88
N ALA A 97 6.56 7.29 -20.69
CA ALA A 97 5.37 6.45 -20.76
C ALA A 97 4.29 6.89 -19.75
N ARG A 98 4.68 7.25 -18.53
CA ARG A 98 3.75 7.82 -17.54
C ARG A 98 3.18 9.16 -18.00
N ARG A 99 4.01 10.06 -18.54
CA ARG A 99 3.56 11.36 -19.07
C ARG A 99 2.50 11.17 -20.16
N VAL A 100 2.80 10.33 -21.15
CA VAL A 100 1.91 10.01 -22.28
C VAL A 100 0.61 9.36 -21.82
N LEU A 101 0.61 8.57 -20.75
CA LEU A 101 -0.61 7.96 -20.21
C LEU A 101 -1.43 8.90 -19.32
N LEU A 102 -0.78 9.81 -18.58
CA LEU A 102 -1.41 10.67 -17.58
C LEU A 102 -1.94 11.99 -18.13
N GLU A 103 -1.17 12.69 -18.99
CA GLU A 103 -1.62 13.94 -19.62
C GLU A 103 -2.99 13.82 -20.30
N PRO A 104 -3.29 12.74 -21.05
CA PRO A 104 -4.56 12.62 -21.73
C PRO A 104 -5.76 12.46 -20.78
N CYS A 105 -5.53 11.98 -19.54
CA CYS A 105 -6.59 11.88 -18.54
C CYS A 105 -7.09 13.26 -18.05
N ALA A 106 -6.27 14.30 -18.18
CA ALA A 106 -6.66 15.69 -17.90
C ALA A 106 -7.36 16.37 -19.10
N HIS A 107 -7.35 15.75 -20.27
CA HIS A 107 -7.92 16.33 -21.48
C HIS A 107 -9.47 16.28 -21.45
N PRO A 108 -10.20 17.35 -21.82
CA PRO A 108 -11.67 17.36 -21.82
C PRO A 108 -12.28 16.24 -22.67
N ALA A 109 -11.60 15.85 -23.75
CA ALA A 109 -12.01 14.78 -24.65
C ALA A 109 -11.38 13.41 -24.34
N ARG A 110 -10.93 13.15 -23.09
CA ARG A 110 -10.23 11.91 -22.71
C ARG A 110 -10.94 10.61 -23.12
N GLN A 111 -12.27 10.63 -23.18
CA GLN A 111 -13.09 9.49 -23.61
C GLN A 111 -12.86 9.07 -25.07
N MET A 112 -12.31 9.96 -25.91
CA MET A 112 -12.02 9.67 -27.32
C MET A 112 -10.64 9.00 -27.52
N LEU A 113 -9.77 9.02 -26.51
CA LEU A 113 -8.40 8.50 -26.61
C LEU A 113 -8.32 7.01 -26.89
N PRO A 114 -9.14 6.12 -26.27
CA PRO A 114 -9.09 4.70 -26.60
C PRO A 114 -9.45 4.45 -28.06
N ALA A 115 -10.44 5.18 -28.59
CA ALA A 115 -10.84 5.09 -30.00
C ALA A 115 -9.75 5.59 -30.95
N TYR A 116 -9.01 6.62 -30.56
CA TYR A 116 -7.86 7.11 -31.33
C TYR A 116 -6.68 6.14 -31.30
N LEU A 117 -6.34 5.57 -30.14
CA LEU A 117 -5.23 4.62 -30.00
C LEU A 117 -5.51 3.27 -30.69
N ALA A 118 -6.78 2.86 -30.79
CA ALA A 118 -7.18 1.62 -31.45
C ALA A 118 -7.18 1.70 -32.99
N ARG A 119 -6.78 2.83 -33.58
CA ARG A 119 -6.70 2.95 -35.04
C ARG A 119 -5.51 2.16 -35.60
N ASP A 120 -5.77 1.41 -36.66
CA ASP A 120 -4.78 0.61 -37.39
C ASP A 120 -3.89 1.42 -38.35
N ASP A 121 -4.15 2.72 -38.52
CA ASP A 121 -3.40 3.60 -39.43
C ASP A 121 -2.16 4.26 -38.77
N ARG A 122 -1.67 3.70 -37.66
CA ARG A 122 -0.46 4.23 -37.01
C ARG A 122 0.76 3.99 -37.90
N PRO A 123 1.60 5.01 -38.15
CA PRO A 123 2.84 4.82 -38.89
C PRO A 123 3.72 3.81 -38.16
N ASP A 124 4.30 2.88 -38.92
CA ASP A 124 5.29 1.92 -38.40
C ASP A 124 6.47 2.68 -37.73
N PRO A 125 7.06 2.12 -36.65
CA PRO A 125 8.12 2.77 -35.88
C PRO A 125 9.40 3.03 -36.69
#